data_AF-A0A7J2IP56-F1
#
_entry.id   AF-A0A7J2IP56-F1
#
_cell.length_a   1.000
_cell.length_b   1.000
_cell.length_c   1.000
_cell.angle_alpha   90.00
_cell.angle_beta   90.00
_cell.angle_gamma   90.00
#
_symmetry.space_group_name_H-M   'P 1'
#
loop_
_entity.id
_entity.type
_entity.pdbx_description
1 polymer ?
#
loop_
_entity_poly.entity_id
_entity_poly.type
_entity_poly.pdbx_seq_one_letter_code
_entity_poly.pdbx_strand_id
1 'polypeptide(L)'
;MEKWIEIANKDSRVQELTNGEGIHKKDVAYWAMIDEDVVIATVKVEGRYYKITIDLNSETVKSVEEQSSGRTEICYGVGCNK
;
A
#
# COMPACT_ATOMS: atom_id res chain seq x y z
N MET A 1 -13.50 3.01 12.60
CA MET A 1 -12.68 2.37 11.56
C MET A 1 -12.49 3.41 10.46
N GLU A 2 -11.33 3.46 9.79
CA GLU A 2 -11.15 4.45 8.72
C GLU A 2 -11.92 3.99 7.49
N LYS A 3 -12.80 4.83 6.92
CA LYS A 3 -13.71 4.46 5.82
C LYS A 3 -12.98 3.79 4.65
N TRP A 4 -11.75 4.23 4.35
CA TRP A 4 -10.93 3.67 3.28
C TRP A 4 -10.51 2.21 3.53
N ILE A 5 -10.34 1.78 4.79
CA ILE A 5 -10.02 0.39 5.15
C ILE A 5 -11.21 -0.51 4.82
N GLU A 6 -12.43 -0.06 5.13
CA GLU A 6 -13.65 -0.80 4.81
C GLU A 6 -13.84 -0.94 3.29
N ILE A 7 -13.51 0.11 2.53
CA ILE A 7 -13.52 0.07 1.05
C ILE A 7 -12.45 -0.92 0.54
N ALA A 8 -11.22 -0.80 1.02
CA ALA A 8 -10.13 -1.67 0.60
C ALA A 8 -10.44 -3.16 0.87
N ASN A 9 -11.02 -3.47 2.03
CA ASN A 9 -11.35 -4.84 2.41
C ASN A 9 -12.50 -5.46 1.59
N LYS A 10 -13.25 -4.67 0.82
CA LYS A 10 -14.23 -5.21 -0.15
C LYS A 10 -13.60 -5.60 -1.48
N ASP A 11 -12.38 -5.13 -1.78
CA ASP A 11 -11.70 -5.42 -3.04
C ASP A 11 -11.07 -6.81 -3.03
N SER A 12 -11.31 -7.57 -4.09
CA SER A 12 -10.84 -8.96 -4.20
C SER A 12 -9.32 -9.07 -4.24
N ARG A 13 -8.59 -8.07 -4.78
CA ARG A 13 -7.12 -8.09 -4.81
C ARG A 13 -6.54 -7.89 -3.42
N VAL A 14 -7.20 -7.10 -2.58
CA VAL A 14 -6.82 -6.91 -1.19
C VAL A 14 -7.12 -8.16 -0.36
N GLN A 15 -8.27 -8.79 -0.61
CA GLN A 15 -8.62 -10.07 0.01
C GLN A 15 -7.62 -11.18 -0.36
N GLU A 16 -7.25 -11.29 -1.64
CA GLU A 16 -6.23 -12.24 -2.10
C GLU A 16 -4.86 -11.94 -1.47
N LEU A 17 -4.46 -10.67 -1.43
CA LEU A 17 -3.21 -10.23 -0.81
C LEU A 17 -3.11 -10.59 0.68
N THR A 18 -4.23 -10.51 1.41
CA THR A 18 -4.28 -10.71 2.86
C THR A 18 -4.81 -12.09 3.26
N ASN A 19 -4.86 -13.05 2.34
CA ASN A 19 -5.40 -14.40 2.57
C ASN A 19 -6.82 -14.40 3.17
N GLY A 20 -7.64 -13.40 2.83
CA GLY A 20 -9.01 -13.25 3.30
C GLY A 20 -9.17 -12.55 4.65
N GLU A 21 -8.09 -12.21 5.35
CA GLU A 21 -8.17 -11.51 6.65
C GLU A 21 -8.55 -10.03 6.48
N GLY A 22 -8.22 -9.44 5.34
CA GLY A 22 -8.32 -8.00 5.12
C GLY A 22 -7.19 -7.22 5.78
N ILE A 23 -7.14 -5.92 5.51
CA ILE A 23 -6.19 -4.98 6.10
C ILE A 23 -6.67 -4.61 7.50
N HIS A 24 -5.80 -4.79 8.50
CA HIS A 24 -6.00 -4.22 9.82
C HIS A 24 -5.17 -2.95 10.00
N LYS A 25 -5.59 -2.09 10.93
CA LYS A 25 -4.87 -0.83 11.22
C LYS A 25 -3.40 -1.05 11.62
N LYS A 26 -3.08 -2.18 12.25
CA LYS A 26 -1.71 -2.57 12.64
C LYS A 26 -0.80 -2.88 11.44
N ASP A 27 -1.39 -3.23 10.29
CA ASP A 27 -0.67 -3.60 9.07
C ASP A 27 -0.36 -2.36 8.21
N VAL A 28 -1.00 -1.22 8.51
CA VAL A 28 -0.81 0.04 7.79
C VAL A 28 0.46 0.73 8.30
N ALA A 29 1.47 0.83 7.44
CA ALA A 29 2.73 1.51 7.75
C ALA A 29 2.60 3.03 7.65
N TYR A 30 1.92 3.50 6.61
CA TYR A 30 1.64 4.91 6.37
C TYR A 30 0.43 5.06 5.46
N TRP A 31 -0.33 6.13 5.60
CA TRP A 31 -1.33 6.52 4.61
C TRP A 31 -1.42 8.05 4.52
N ALA A 32 -1.81 8.54 3.37
CA ALA A 32 -2.07 9.96 3.14
C ALA A 32 -3.30 10.14 2.26
N MET A 33 -4.05 11.20 2.56
CA MET A 33 -5.05 11.76 1.68
C MET A 33 -4.33 12.73 0.73
N ILE A 34 -4.37 12.45 -0.57
CA ILE A 34 -3.69 13.26 -1.60
C ILE A 34 -4.61 14.37 -2.12
N ASP A 35 -5.89 14.02 -2.27
CA ASP A 35 -7.01 14.90 -2.62
C ASP A 35 -8.18 14.58 -1.67
N GLU A 36 -9.24 15.38 -1.66
CA GLU A 36 -10.42 15.15 -0.79
C GLU A 36 -11.00 13.72 -0.90
N ASP A 37 -10.79 13.07 -2.06
CA ASP A 37 -11.34 11.76 -2.37
C ASP A 37 -10.31 10.65 -2.62
N VAL A 38 -8.99 10.92 -2.59
CA VAL A 38 -7.98 9.90 -2.93
C VAL A 38 -7.07 9.59 -1.75
N VAL A 39 -7.04 8.32 -1.36
CA VAL A 39 -6.16 7.79 -0.31
C VAL A 39 -5.09 6.93 -0.92
N ILE A 40 -3.84 7.17 -0.53
CA ILE A 40 -2.71 6.27 -0.80
C ILE A 40 -2.26 5.68 0.53
N ALA A 41 -2.39 4.36 0.67
CA ALA A 41 -1.95 3.61 1.83
C ALA A 41 -0.78 2.70 1.48
N THR A 42 0.19 2.60 2.39
CA THR A 42 1.25 1.60 2.35
C THR A 42 1.00 0.59 3.45
N VAL A 43 0.78 -0.67 3.06
CA VAL A 43 0.42 -1.77 3.94
C VAL A 43 1.53 -2.81 3.93
N LYS A 44 1.88 -3.33 5.10
CA LYS A 44 2.85 -4.40 5.26
C LYS A 44 2.12 -5.74 5.37
N VAL A 45 2.35 -6.63 4.40
CA VAL A 45 1.78 -7.98 4.38
C VAL A 45 2.92 -8.97 4.22
N GLU A 46 3.03 -9.93 5.15
CA GLU A 46 4.07 -10.97 5.15
C GLU A 46 5.51 -10.44 4.94
N GLY A 47 5.81 -9.26 5.50
CA GLY A 47 7.13 -8.65 5.42
C GLY A 47 7.39 -7.79 4.18
N ARG A 48 6.47 -7.76 3.22
CA ARG A 48 6.52 -6.92 2.01
C ARG A 48 5.61 -5.71 2.15
N TYR A 49 5.92 -4.63 1.44
CA TYR A 49 5.12 -3.41 1.44
C TYR A 49 4.34 -3.29 0.14
N TYR A 50 3.08 -2.91 0.25
CA TYR A 50 2.18 -2.72 -0.88
C TYR A 50 1.60 -1.31 -0.81
N LYS A 51 1.69 -0.58 -1.92
CA LYS A 51 1.00 0.68 -2.12
C LYS A 51 -0.40 0.39 -2.67
N ILE A 52 -1.40 0.86 -1.96
CA ILE A 52 -2.81 0.72 -2.30
C ILE A 52 -3.38 2.13 -2.53
N THR A 53 -3.90 2.37 -3.72
CA THR A 53 -4.55 3.63 -4.08
C THR A 53 -6.05 3.42 -4.07
N ILE A 54 -6.80 4.27 -3.36
CA ILE A 54 -8.23 4.12 -3.11
C ILE A 54 -8.94 5.42 -3.48
N ASP A 55 -10.05 5.30 -4.19
CA ASP A 55 -10.96 6.38 -4.50
C ASP A 55 -12.17 6.32 -3.55
N LEU A 56 -12.31 7.32 -2.69
CA LEU A 56 -13.37 7.42 -1.69
C LEU A 56 -14.71 7.84 -2.28
N ASN A 57 -14.71 8.55 -3.41
CA ASN A 57 -15.92 9.00 -4.10
C ASN A 57 -16.61 7.81 -4.78
N SER A 58 -15.85 7.04 -5.56
CA SER A 58 -16.32 5.83 -6.23
C SER A 58 -16.34 4.60 -5.31
N GLU A 59 -15.77 4.72 -4.10
CA GLU A 59 -15.60 3.64 -3.13
C GLU A 59 -14.91 2.40 -3.72
N THR A 60 -13.83 2.61 -4.48
CA THR A 60 -13.10 1.55 -5.19
C THR A 60 -11.59 1.62 -4.96
N VAL A 61 -10.93 0.47 -5.00
CA VAL A 61 -9.46 0.41 -5.05
C VAL A 61 -9.02 0.63 -6.50
N LYS A 62 -8.17 1.63 -6.73
CA LYS A 62 -7.62 1.96 -8.06
C LYS A 62 -6.42 1.08 -8.39
N SER A 63 -5.44 0.96 -7.49
CA SER A 63 -4.24 0.14 -7.71
C SER A 63 -3.78 -0.57 -6.44
N VAL A 64 -3.13 -1.72 -6.63
CA VAL A 64 -2.39 -2.46 -5.61
C VAL A 64 -1.02 -2.79 -6.22
N GLU A 65 0.03 -2.20 -5.70
CA GLU A 65 1.38 -2.26 -6.26
C GLU A 65 2.37 -2.70 -5.18
N GLU A 66 3.14 -3.77 -5.41
CA GLU A 66 4.22 -4.12 -4.50
C GLU A 66 5.30 -3.03 -4.53
N GLN A 67 5.53 -2.38 -3.39
CA GLN A 67 6.72 -1.56 -3.23
C GLN A 67 7.90 -2.49 -3.03
N SER A 68 8.59 -2.78 -4.14
CA SER A 68 9.89 -3.42 -4.07
C SER A 68 10.75 -2.62 -3.09
N SER A 69 11.30 -3.30 -2.09
CA SER A 69 12.34 -2.78 -1.20
C SER A 69 13.67 -2.58 -1.94
N GLY A 70 13.61 -2.24 -3.23
CA GLY A 70 14.69 -1.63 -3.96
C GLY A 70 15.06 -0.33 -3.23
N ARG A 71 15.81 -0.47 -2.14
CA ARG A 71 17.14 0.12 -2.12
C ARG A 71 17.71 -0.15 -3.52
N THR A 72 17.47 0.76 -4.44
CA THR A 72 18.62 1.33 -5.10
C THR A 72 19.52 1.72 -3.94
N GLU A 73 20.46 0.85 -3.58
CA GLU A 73 21.62 1.27 -2.82
C GLU A 73 22.23 2.35 -3.71
N ILE A 74 21.81 3.59 -3.48
CA ILE A 74 22.48 4.72 -4.07
C ILE A 74 23.80 4.73 -3.31
N CYS A 75 24.77 3.98 -3.82
CA CYS A 75 26.13 3.93 -3.31
C CYS A 75 26.73 5.31 -3.53
N TYR A 76 26.55 6.19 -2.55
CA TYR A 76 27.33 7.41 -2.46
C TYR A 76 28.67 7.08 -1.83
N GLY A 77 29.66 6.75 -2.66
CA GLY A 77 31.04 6.51 -2.24
C GLY A 77 31.97 6.14 -3.39
N VAL A 78 33.20 6.67 -3.36
CA VAL A 78 34.29 6.31 -4.28
C VAL A 78 34.65 4.84 -4.03
N GLY A 79 34.15 3.93 -4.87
CA GLY A 79 34.41 2.49 -4.73
C GLY A 79 33.52 1.55 -5.56
N CYS A 80 32.40 2.02 -6.11
CA CYS A 80 31.61 1.22 -7.04
C CYS A 80 32.24 1.23 -8.44
N ASN A 81 33.10 0.25 -8.74
CA ASN A 81 33.53 -0.04 -10.10
C ASN A 81 32.54 -1.00 -10.77
N LYS A 82 32.19 -0.70 -12.02
CA LYS A 82 31.46 -1.59 -12.95
C LYS A 82 32.27 -2.84 -13.26
#